data_AF-A0A9W7XXH3-F1
#
_entry.id   AF-A0A9W7XXH3-F1
#
_cell.length_a   1.000
_cell.length_b   1.000
_cell.length_c   1.000
_cell.angle_alpha   90.00
_cell.angle_beta   90.00
_cell.angle_gamma   90.00
#
_symmetry.space_group_name_H-M   'P 1'
#
loop_
_entity.id
_entity.type
_entity.pdbx_description
1 polymer ?
#
loop_
_entity_poly.entity_id
_entity_poly.type
_entity_poly.pdbx_seq_one_letter_code
_entity_poly.pdbx_strand_id
1 'polypeptide(L)'
;MSRNVASSQQHFIVPQPQFDQPLTKPEEKRPNVMKVIEREAIMRADIDGRSKLFARRAAPKARLCAGDVVFVETQNNMSDSSSVTSFTGVCIAIYRRGIDTSFILRNVIQKTGVEMRFMAYSPLVKRIEVLQKGEGFRRAKLFYLRENPGKTFQLKALKKMAQSAATAKKH
;
A
#
# COMPACT_ATOMS: atom_id res chain seq x y z
N MET A 1 -61.23 51.60 58.10
CA MET A 1 -61.17 51.60 56.62
C MET A 1 -59.71 51.51 56.19
N SER A 2 -59.21 50.29 55.96
CA SER A 2 -57.80 50.06 55.61
C SER A 2 -57.63 50.06 54.10
N ARG A 3 -56.88 51.04 53.57
CA ARG A 3 -56.52 51.10 52.13
C ARG A 3 -55.37 50.15 51.87
N ASN A 4 -55.63 49.12 51.09
CA ASN A 4 -54.66 48.13 50.67
C ASN A 4 -53.84 48.72 49.50
N VAL A 5 -52.56 49.03 49.72
CA VAL A 5 -51.65 49.49 48.67
C VAL A 5 -50.91 48.27 48.13
N ALA A 6 -51.41 47.70 47.04
CA ALA A 6 -50.71 46.64 46.33
C ALA A 6 -49.57 47.26 45.50
N SER A 7 -48.33 47.14 45.97
CA SER A 7 -47.15 47.49 45.18
C SER A 7 -47.01 46.47 44.04
N SER A 8 -47.38 46.87 42.83
CA SER A 8 -47.19 46.06 41.62
C SER A 8 -45.72 46.09 41.23
N GLN A 9 -44.94 45.12 41.71
CA GLN A 9 -43.59 44.88 41.23
C GLN A 9 -43.68 44.18 39.87
N GLN A 10 -43.37 44.90 38.80
CA GLN A 10 -43.25 44.31 37.47
C GLN A 10 -41.94 43.51 37.40
N HIS A 11 -42.04 42.19 37.54
CA HIS A 11 -40.93 41.28 37.28
C HIS A 11 -40.65 41.25 35.78
N PHE A 12 -39.55 41.86 35.33
CA PHE A 12 -39.05 41.70 33.97
C PHE A 12 -38.52 40.26 33.81
N ILE A 13 -39.25 39.43 33.07
CA ILE A 13 -38.81 38.08 32.70
C ILE A 13 -37.80 38.22 31.58
N VAL A 14 -36.51 38.10 31.89
CA VAL A 14 -35.49 37.88 30.86
C VAL A 14 -35.59 36.40 30.46
N PRO A 15 -36.01 36.07 29.22
CA PRO A 15 -36.04 34.68 28.80
C PRO A 15 -34.60 34.15 28.84
N GLN A 16 -34.39 33.10 29.64
CA GLN A 16 -33.11 32.42 29.71
C GLN A 16 -32.73 31.94 28.30
N PRO A 17 -31.50 32.19 27.81
CA PRO A 17 -31.07 31.67 26.53
C PRO A 17 -31.20 30.15 26.55
N GLN A 18 -32.10 29.65 25.70
CA GLN A 18 -32.35 28.23 25.58
C GLN A 18 -31.18 27.64 24.81
N PHE A 19 -30.17 27.16 25.53
CA PHE A 19 -29.07 26.44 24.90
C PHE A 19 -29.62 25.10 24.41
N ASP A 20 -29.49 24.85 23.11
CA ASP A 20 -29.74 23.52 22.56
C ASP A 20 -28.93 22.51 23.37
N GLN A 21 -29.60 21.43 23.81
CA GLN A 21 -28.93 20.38 24.55
C GLN A 21 -27.69 19.94 23.77
N PRO A 22 -26.54 19.73 24.45
CA PRO A 22 -25.34 19.32 23.75
C PRO A 22 -25.63 18.01 23.03
N LEU A 23 -25.29 17.96 21.74
CA LEU A 23 -25.45 16.77 20.91
C LEU A 23 -24.88 15.56 21.66
N THR A 24 -25.73 14.58 21.98
CA THR A 24 -25.29 13.32 22.58
C THR A 24 -24.32 12.64 21.64
N LYS A 25 -23.16 12.22 22.15
CA LYS A 25 -22.18 11.47 21.37
C LYS A 25 -22.91 10.26 20.75
N PRO A 26 -22.79 10.03 19.43
CA PRO A 26 -23.42 8.89 18.80
C PRO A 26 -23.00 7.60 19.53
N GLU A 27 -23.96 6.71 19.79
CA GLU A 27 -23.71 5.44 20.46
C GLU A 27 -22.79 4.52 19.63
N GLU A 28 -22.81 4.67 18.30
CA GLU A 28 -22.01 3.86 17.40
C GLU A 28 -20.53 4.24 17.40
N LYS A 29 -19.68 3.21 17.52
CA LYS A 29 -18.24 3.34 17.28
C LYS A 29 -17.99 3.72 15.83
N ARG A 30 -17.76 5.01 15.59
CA ARG A 30 -17.25 5.50 14.31
C ARG A 30 -15.95 4.77 13.97
N PRO A 31 -15.77 4.27 12.73
CA PRO A 31 -14.52 3.66 12.34
C PRO A 31 -13.39 4.70 12.42
N ASN A 32 -12.19 4.25 12.76
CA ASN A 32 -11.01 5.12 12.77
C ASN A 32 -10.83 5.74 11.38
N VAL A 33 -10.95 7.06 11.30
CA VAL A 33 -10.91 7.82 10.03
C VAL A 33 -9.66 7.48 9.22
N MET A 34 -8.50 7.39 9.87
CA MET A 34 -7.24 7.01 9.21
C MET A 34 -7.32 5.66 8.49
N LYS A 35 -7.98 4.66 9.07
CA LYS A 35 -8.12 3.34 8.44
C LYS A 35 -9.04 3.38 7.22
N VAL A 36 -10.05 4.25 7.25
CA VAL A 36 -10.96 4.45 6.11
C VAL A 36 -10.21 5.12 4.97
N ILE A 37 -9.48 6.21 5.26
CA ILE A 37 -8.66 6.92 4.28
C ILE A 37 -7.61 5.99 3.66
N GLU A 38 -6.89 5.21 4.48
CA GLU A 38 -5.87 4.28 4.01
C GLU A 38 -6.46 3.21 3.09
N ARG A 39 -7.61 2.63 3.47
CA ARG A 39 -8.32 1.66 2.62
C ARG A 39 -8.73 2.29 1.29
N GLU A 40 -9.30 3.49 1.33
CA GLU A 40 -9.77 4.20 0.15
C GLU A 40 -8.61 4.57 -0.79
N ALA A 41 -7.50 5.04 -0.24
CA ALA A 41 -6.28 5.32 -0.99
C ALA A 41 -5.71 4.06 -1.66
N ILE A 42 -5.67 2.92 -0.94
CA ILE A 42 -5.24 1.64 -1.51
C ILE A 42 -6.20 1.21 -2.63
N MET A 43 -7.51 1.32 -2.44
CA MET A 43 -8.49 0.98 -3.48
C MET A 43 -8.30 1.81 -4.75
N ARG A 44 -8.04 3.11 -4.61
CA ARG A 44 -7.76 3.99 -5.77
C ARG A 44 -6.46 3.63 -6.48
N ALA A 45 -5.43 3.25 -5.72
CA ALA A 45 -4.11 2.94 -6.28
C ALA A 45 -3.96 1.50 -6.76
N ASP A 46 -4.90 0.61 -6.43
CA ASP A 46 -4.87 -0.80 -6.80
C ASP A 46 -5.44 -1.04 -8.20
N ILE A 47 -4.64 -0.72 -9.21
CA ILE A 47 -5.04 -0.79 -10.62
C ILE A 47 -5.18 -2.25 -11.10
N ASP A 48 -4.26 -3.14 -10.71
CA ASP A 48 -4.16 -4.52 -11.23
C ASP A 48 -4.64 -5.59 -10.22
N GLY A 49 -5.20 -5.19 -9.08
CA GLY A 49 -5.46 -6.11 -7.97
C GLY A 49 -4.18 -6.57 -7.23
N ARG A 50 -3.08 -5.82 -7.38
CA ARG A 50 -1.77 -6.06 -6.77
C ARG A 50 -1.82 -6.03 -5.23
N SER A 51 -2.85 -5.44 -4.60
CA SER A 51 -3.04 -5.51 -3.15
C SER A 51 -3.02 -6.94 -2.60
N LYS A 52 -3.53 -7.91 -3.39
CA LYS A 52 -3.54 -9.34 -3.02
C LYS A 52 -2.13 -9.90 -2.81
N LEU A 53 -1.16 -9.45 -3.62
CA LEU A 53 0.25 -9.84 -3.47
C LEU A 53 0.84 -9.35 -2.14
N PHE A 54 0.34 -8.22 -1.62
CA PHE A 54 0.81 -7.60 -0.39
C PHE A 54 -0.11 -7.83 0.82
N ALA A 55 -1.09 -8.72 0.71
CA ALA A 55 -1.92 -9.12 1.84
C ALA A 55 -1.10 -9.91 2.89
N ARG A 56 -1.11 -9.45 4.15
CA ARG A 56 -0.33 -10.06 5.24
C ARG A 56 -0.83 -11.46 5.61
N ARG A 57 -2.15 -11.69 5.56
CA ARG A 57 -2.81 -12.94 5.98
C ARG A 57 -3.02 -13.94 4.84
N ALA A 58 -2.66 -13.59 3.60
CA ALA A 58 -2.78 -14.50 2.48
C ALA A 58 -1.77 -15.65 2.57
N ALA A 59 -2.13 -16.80 1.99
CA ALA A 59 -1.25 -17.97 1.95
C ALA A 59 0.09 -17.64 1.26
N PRO A 60 1.22 -18.21 1.69
CA PRO A 60 2.55 -17.92 1.12
C PRO A 60 2.64 -18.11 -0.40
N LYS A 61 1.88 -19.07 -0.96
CA LYS A 61 1.80 -19.31 -2.41
C LYS A 61 1.11 -18.18 -3.17
N ALA A 62 0.12 -17.52 -2.55
CA ALA A 62 -0.67 -16.46 -3.17
C ALA A 62 -0.09 -15.05 -2.97
N ARG A 63 0.65 -14.81 -1.88
CA ARG A 63 1.27 -13.51 -1.60
C ARG A 63 2.73 -13.46 -2.03
N LEU A 64 3.26 -12.25 -2.19
CA LEU A 64 4.69 -12.03 -2.37
C LEU A 64 5.45 -12.32 -1.07
N CYS A 65 6.51 -13.11 -1.20
CA CYS A 65 7.42 -13.49 -0.12
C CYS A 65 8.86 -13.07 -0.43
N ALA A 66 9.67 -12.90 0.61
CA ALA A 66 11.11 -12.73 0.42
C ALA A 66 11.69 -14.03 -0.15
N GLY A 67 12.50 -13.92 -1.19
CA GLY A 67 13.03 -15.04 -1.97
C GLY A 67 12.34 -15.22 -3.32
N ASP A 68 11.16 -14.64 -3.53
CA ASP A 68 10.46 -14.69 -4.82
C ASP A 68 11.22 -13.90 -5.89
N VAL A 69 11.28 -14.42 -7.11
CA VAL A 69 11.77 -13.69 -8.28
C VAL A 69 10.62 -12.89 -8.86
N VAL A 70 10.79 -11.57 -8.93
CA VAL A 70 9.76 -10.63 -9.36
C VAL A 70 10.24 -9.87 -10.58
N PHE A 71 9.32 -9.71 -11.53
CA PHE A 71 9.44 -8.81 -12.67
C PHE A 71 8.58 -7.58 -12.43
N VAL A 72 9.18 -6.40 -12.61
CA VAL A 72 8.51 -5.11 -12.43
C VAL A 72 8.73 -4.27 -13.67
N GLU A 73 7.65 -3.69 -14.18
CA GLU A 73 7.69 -2.65 -15.22
C GLU A 73 7.34 -1.30 -14.61
N THR A 74 8.20 -0.32 -14.85
CA THR A 74 8.03 1.06 -14.40
C THR A 74 8.11 2.03 -15.55
N GLN A 75 7.28 3.06 -15.52
CA GLN A 75 7.44 4.24 -16.36
C GLN A 75 8.41 5.21 -15.71
N ASN A 76 9.31 5.79 -16.51
CA ASN A 76 10.28 6.76 -16.01
C ASN A 76 9.63 8.16 -15.86
N ASN A 77 8.82 8.54 -16.85
CA ASN A 77 8.11 9.82 -16.88
C ASN A 77 6.60 9.57 -16.88
N MET A 78 5.84 10.44 -16.20
CA MET A 78 4.37 10.39 -16.19
C MET A 78 3.74 10.82 -17.53
N SER A 79 4.44 11.68 -18.28
CA SER A 79 4.00 12.21 -19.59
C SER A 79 4.21 11.20 -20.71
N ASP A 80 5.37 10.56 -20.75
CA ASP A 80 5.81 9.79 -21.92
C ASP A 80 5.56 8.30 -21.68
N SER A 81 4.42 7.82 -22.17
CA SER A 81 4.06 6.41 -22.04
C SER A 81 5.00 5.45 -22.79
N SER A 82 5.94 5.97 -23.61
CA SER A 82 6.91 5.19 -24.39
C SER A 82 8.17 4.79 -23.60
N SER A 83 8.46 5.45 -22.47
CA SER A 83 9.68 5.17 -21.68
C SER A 83 9.40 4.19 -20.54
N VAL A 84 9.33 2.90 -20.88
CA VAL A 84 9.13 1.80 -19.93
C VAL A 84 10.47 1.10 -19.64
N THR A 85 10.83 1.05 -18.36
CA THR A 85 11.98 0.28 -17.87
C THR A 85 11.49 -0.96 -17.14
N SER A 86 12.16 -2.09 -17.39
CA SER A 86 11.86 -3.35 -16.71
C SER A 86 13.01 -3.76 -15.80
N PHE A 87 12.67 -4.22 -14.60
CA PHE A 87 13.62 -4.78 -13.65
C PHE A 87 13.18 -6.17 -13.22
N THR A 88 14.12 -7.10 -13.16
CA THR A 88 13.90 -8.46 -12.65
C THR A 88 14.89 -8.70 -11.55
N GLY A 89 14.42 -9.19 -10.41
CA GLY A 89 15.27 -9.43 -9.25
C GLY A 89 14.61 -10.34 -8.22
N VAL A 90 15.40 -10.86 -7.31
CA VAL A 90 14.87 -11.56 -6.13
C VAL A 90 14.42 -10.52 -5.11
N CYS A 91 13.22 -10.71 -4.57
CA CYS A 91 12.71 -9.92 -3.48
C CYS A 91 13.45 -10.24 -2.19
N ILE A 92 14.24 -9.30 -1.68
CA ILE A 92 15.01 -9.51 -0.44
C ILE A 92 14.28 -8.98 0.78
N ALA A 93 13.37 -8.01 0.63
CA ALA A 93 12.63 -7.44 1.73
C ALA A 93 11.30 -6.84 1.27
N ILE A 94 10.28 -6.93 2.13
CA ILE A 94 8.96 -6.32 1.94
C ILE A 94 8.64 -5.50 3.19
N TYR A 95 8.32 -4.23 3.00
CA TYR A 95 7.90 -3.29 4.03
C TYR A 95 6.40 -3.02 3.84
N ARG A 96 5.57 -3.47 4.78
CA ARG A 96 4.11 -3.32 4.70
C ARG A 96 3.69 -2.13 5.57
N ARG A 97 3.34 -1.01 4.94
CA ARG A 97 2.99 0.26 5.58
C ARG A 97 1.78 0.90 4.89
N GLY A 98 0.73 0.11 4.65
CA GLY A 98 -0.46 0.64 3.99
C GLY A 98 -0.20 1.03 2.54
N ILE A 99 -0.53 2.27 2.21
CA ILE A 99 -0.24 2.88 0.91
C ILE A 99 1.27 3.00 0.61
N ASP A 100 2.11 3.12 1.65
CA ASP A 100 3.57 3.19 1.51
C ASP A 100 4.25 1.81 1.50
N THR A 101 3.47 0.77 1.18
CA THR A 101 4.01 -0.58 1.07
C THR A 101 5.05 -0.63 -0.05
N SER A 102 6.26 -1.08 0.29
CA SER A 102 7.39 -1.15 -0.63
C SER A 102 8.11 -2.48 -0.52
N PHE A 103 8.85 -2.81 -1.57
CA PHE A 103 9.66 -4.02 -1.62
C PHE A 103 10.99 -3.73 -2.30
N ILE A 104 12.02 -4.50 -1.94
CA ILE A 104 13.37 -4.35 -2.45
C ILE A 104 13.69 -5.56 -3.30
N LEU A 105 14.09 -5.32 -4.54
CA LEU A 105 14.57 -6.33 -5.46
C LEU A 105 16.08 -6.23 -5.61
N ARG A 106 16.76 -7.37 -5.70
CA ARG A 106 18.19 -7.48 -5.94
C ARG A 106 18.47 -8.30 -7.20
N ASN A 107 19.40 -7.82 -8.01
CA ASN A 107 19.93 -8.54 -9.16
C ASN A 107 21.43 -8.28 -9.30
N VAL A 108 22.16 -9.18 -9.94
CA VAL A 108 23.55 -8.97 -10.34
C VAL A 108 23.58 -8.82 -11.86
N ILE A 109 23.81 -7.59 -12.32
CA ILE A 109 23.83 -7.23 -13.74
C ILE A 109 25.28 -6.95 -14.11
N GLN A 110 25.81 -7.66 -15.12
CA GLN A 110 27.18 -7.45 -15.60
C GLN A 110 28.25 -7.46 -14.48
N LYS A 111 28.13 -8.40 -13.53
CA LYS A 111 29.00 -8.55 -12.34
C LYS A 111 28.85 -7.44 -11.27
N THR A 112 27.94 -6.50 -11.46
CA THR A 112 27.61 -5.46 -10.48
C THR A 112 26.30 -5.76 -9.77
N GLY A 113 26.30 -5.74 -8.44
CA GLY A 113 25.08 -5.91 -7.64
C GLY A 113 24.22 -4.65 -7.68
N VAL A 114 23.00 -4.76 -8.19
CA VAL A 114 22.02 -3.68 -8.29
C VAL A 114 20.83 -3.99 -7.39
N GLU A 115 20.45 -3.03 -6.55
CA GLU A 115 19.25 -3.09 -5.73
C GLU A 115 18.31 -1.95 -6.09
N MET A 116 17.02 -2.26 -6.22
CA MET A 116 15.98 -1.27 -6.49
C MET A 116 14.83 -1.46 -5.52
N ARG A 117 14.37 -0.35 -4.94
CA ARG A 117 13.17 -0.30 -4.11
C ARG A 117 12.01 0.21 -4.94
N PHE A 118 10.89 -0.53 -4.91
CA PHE A 118 9.65 -0.16 -5.58
C PHE A 118 8.55 0.08 -4.54
N MET A 119 7.73 1.10 -4.80
CA MET A 119 6.49 1.36 -4.06
C MET A 119 5.37 0.60 -4.76
N ALA A 120 4.69 -0.30 -4.04
CA ALA A 120 3.68 -1.19 -4.64
C ALA A 120 2.53 -0.41 -5.29
N TYR A 121 2.13 0.69 -4.67
CA TYR A 121 0.98 1.51 -5.07
C TYR A 121 1.37 2.80 -5.81
N SER A 122 2.61 2.89 -6.32
CA SER A 122 3.00 4.03 -7.16
C SER A 122 2.35 3.93 -8.54
N PRO A 123 1.85 5.04 -9.11
CA PRO A 123 1.27 5.08 -10.46
C PRO A 123 2.31 4.80 -11.56
N LEU A 124 3.59 5.01 -11.26
CA LEU A 124 4.69 4.71 -12.18
C LEU A 124 4.93 3.21 -12.33
N VAL A 125 4.52 2.40 -11.35
CA VAL A 125 4.61 0.94 -11.43
C VAL A 125 3.42 0.42 -12.22
N LYS A 126 3.69 -0.10 -13.42
CA LYS A 126 2.67 -0.62 -14.33
C LYS A 126 2.33 -2.06 -14.10
N ARG A 127 3.34 -2.88 -13.83
CA ARG A 127 3.15 -4.33 -13.73
C ARG A 127 4.07 -4.91 -12.69
N ILE A 128 3.53 -5.81 -11.87
CA ILE A 128 4.27 -6.62 -10.91
C ILE A 128 3.88 -8.07 -11.15
N GLU A 129 4.86 -8.90 -11.54
CA GLU A 129 4.64 -10.32 -11.77
C GLU A 129 5.65 -11.15 -10.97
N VAL A 130 5.15 -12.22 -10.35
CA VAL A 130 6.01 -13.20 -9.69
C VAL A 130 6.35 -14.28 -10.71
N LEU A 131 7.61 -14.32 -11.14
CA LEU A 131 8.10 -15.28 -12.14
C LEU A 131 8.38 -16.64 -11.51
N GLN A 132 8.96 -16.65 -10.32
CA GLN A 132 9.33 -17.86 -9.61
C GLN A 132 9.20 -17.63 -8.10
N LYS A 133 8.68 -18.64 -7.40
CA LYS A 133 8.61 -18.62 -5.93
C LYS A 133 9.94 -19.01 -5.30
N GLY A 134 10.29 -18.33 -4.22
CA GLY A 134 11.48 -18.65 -3.44
C GLY A 134 11.20 -19.81 -2.48
N GLU A 135 11.92 -20.92 -2.66
CA GLU A 135 11.87 -22.06 -1.73
C GLU A 135 13.08 -22.07 -0.80
N GLY A 136 12.93 -22.66 0.39
CA GLY A 136 14.03 -22.80 1.36
C GLY A 136 14.38 -21.53 2.15
N PHE A 137 13.79 -20.38 1.84
CA PHE A 137 13.99 -19.14 2.60
C PHE A 137 13.07 -19.06 3.81
N ARG A 138 13.67 -18.96 5.01
CA ARG A 138 12.93 -18.90 6.28
C ARG A 138 12.92 -17.52 6.93
N ARG A 139 13.82 -16.61 6.52
CA ARG A 139 13.90 -15.25 7.09
C ARG A 139 12.95 -14.30 6.37
N ALA A 140 12.36 -13.36 7.12
CA ALA A 140 11.46 -12.34 6.55
C ALA A 140 12.21 -11.31 5.66
N LYS A 141 13.51 -11.13 5.90
CA LYS A 141 14.40 -10.27 5.09
C LYS A 141 15.70 -11.03 4.80
N LEU A 142 16.13 -11.02 3.55
CA LEU A 142 17.24 -11.80 3.02
C LEU A 142 18.45 -10.92 2.67
N PHE A 143 18.80 -9.96 3.54
CA PHE A 143 19.93 -9.06 3.30
C PHE A 143 21.28 -9.79 3.19
N TYR A 144 21.40 -10.99 3.77
CA TYR A 144 22.59 -11.83 3.65
C TYR A 144 22.88 -12.26 2.21
N LEU A 145 21.90 -12.19 1.29
CA LEU A 145 22.11 -12.44 -0.14
C LEU A 145 22.96 -11.36 -0.83
N ARG A 146 23.37 -10.31 -0.10
CA ARG A 146 24.33 -9.30 -0.56
C ARG A 146 25.75 -9.87 -0.64
N GLU A 147 26.16 -10.55 0.42
CA GLU A 147 27.49 -11.14 0.58
C GLU A 147 27.54 -12.54 -0.02
N ASN A 148 26.49 -13.34 0.24
CA ASN A 148 26.41 -14.72 -0.18
C ASN A 148 25.22 -14.91 -1.14
N PRO A 149 25.37 -14.60 -2.45
CA PRO A 149 24.28 -14.73 -3.41
C PRO A 149 23.77 -16.18 -3.56
N GLY A 150 24.51 -17.19 -3.09
CA GLY A 150 24.10 -18.59 -3.17
C GLY A 150 23.86 -19.07 -4.62
N LYS A 151 23.14 -20.19 -4.79
CA LYS A 151 22.79 -20.76 -6.11
C LYS A 151 21.63 -20.04 -6.82
N THR A 152 21.13 -18.95 -6.26
CA THR A 152 19.74 -18.52 -6.43
C THR A 152 19.44 -17.60 -7.61
N PHE A 153 20.43 -17.27 -8.44
CA PHE A 153 20.31 -16.11 -9.33
C PHE A 153 20.55 -16.33 -10.83
N GLN A 154 20.19 -17.50 -11.38
CA GLN A 154 20.13 -17.67 -12.84
C GLN A 154 18.88 -16.95 -13.44
N LEU A 155 18.81 -15.62 -13.28
CA LEU A 155 17.65 -14.80 -13.69
C LEU A 155 17.55 -14.58 -15.21
N LYS A 156 18.61 -14.89 -15.96
CA LYS A 156 18.66 -14.66 -17.42
C LYS A 156 17.58 -15.46 -18.15
N ALA A 157 17.30 -16.69 -17.72
CA ALA A 157 16.27 -17.55 -18.33
C ALA A 157 14.86 -17.03 -18.04
N LEU A 158 14.60 -16.62 -16.79
CA LEU A 158 13.29 -16.12 -16.34
C LEU A 158 12.89 -14.81 -17.02
N LYS A 159 13.87 -13.94 -17.33
CA LYS A 159 13.61 -12.67 -18.03
C LYS A 159 13.06 -12.90 -19.44
N LYS A 160 13.53 -13.93 -20.17
CA LYS A 160 13.01 -14.27 -21.50
C LYS A 160 11.54 -14.70 -21.44
N MET A 161 11.17 -15.49 -20.42
CA MET A 161 9.78 -15.94 -20.24
C MET A 161 8.83 -14.75 -20.03
N ALA A 162 9.19 -13.81 -19.15
CA ALA A 162 8.41 -12.61 -18.89
C ALA A 162 8.18 -11.75 -20.14
N GLN A 163 9.23 -11.58 -20.96
CA GLN A 163 9.17 -10.81 -22.20
C GLN A 163 8.29 -11.50 -23.26
N SER A 164 8.41 -12.82 -23.42
CA SER A 164 7.58 -13.58 -24.37
C SER A 164 6.08 -13.54 -24.00
N ALA A 165 5.75 -13.58 -22.71
CA ALA A 165 4.37 -13.49 -22.23
C ALA A 165 3.75 -12.10 -22.47
N ALA A 166 4.55 -11.03 -22.43
CA ALA A 166 4.10 -9.68 -22.73
C ALA A 166 3.81 -9.48 -24.23
N THR A 167 4.63 -10.08 -25.12
CA THR A 167 4.40 -10.03 -26.57
C THR A 167 3.16 -10.81 -26.98
N ALA A 168 2.91 -11.99 -26.38
CA ALA A 168 1.78 -12.84 -26.70
C ALA A 168 0.40 -12.24 -26.34
N LYS A 169 0.33 -11.36 -25.32
CA LYS A 169 -0.91 -10.67 -24.92
C LYS A 169 -1.28 -9.48 -25.81
N LYS A 170 -0.43 -9.13 -26.77
CA LYS A 170 -0.60 -7.95 -27.63
C LYS A 170 -1.18 -8.28 -29.01
N HIS A 171 -1.42 -9.56 -29.29
CA HIS A 171 -2.02 -10.09 -30.52
C HIS A 171 -3.41 -10.67 -30.26
#